data_AF-A0A8J5MC71-F1
#
_entry.id   AF-A0A8J5MC71-F1
#
_cell.length_a   1.000
_cell.length_b   1.000
_cell.length_c   1.000
_cell.angle_alpha   90.00
_cell.angle_beta   90.00
_cell.angle_gamma   90.00
#
_symmetry.space_group_name_H-M   'P 1'
#
loop_
_entity.id
_entity.type
_entity.pdbx_description
1 polymer ?
#
loop_
_entity_poly.entity_id
_entity_poly.type
_entity_poly.pdbx_seq_one_letter_code
_entity_poly.pdbx_strand_id
1 'polypeptide(L)'
;MAEVEVFATPSKAQAPTGTLVNQATPRVPLWRRVEEKWDDIQIGRQGSYSVERLESLELYYKTTSKTRVIMICLFTPLPALSTAVLLECLPLQPPSEGWAANWVFWIRVLLVQFILDFVVNSQMIRFIPGLNFTFGKRIVASVGVSTAFVATGILAASTIGFPVPLMMQFAVIPIPIYALIMTLLVLGTDLFAKDSPFKDHFDRYNRFFFAFMTMSGVFPIYKVLYEAVPVAYQIIVVTILPI
;
A
#
# COMPACT_ATOMS: atom_id res chain seq x y z
N MET A 1 13.69 26.40 -25.94
CA MET A 1 15.08 26.83 -26.22
C MET A 1 15.50 27.78 -25.12
N ALA A 2 16.55 27.40 -24.41
CA ALA A 2 17.38 28.14 -23.45
C ALA A 2 17.55 27.31 -22.17
N GLU A 3 18.54 26.43 -22.26
CA GLU A 3 19.18 25.69 -21.18
C GLU A 3 19.80 26.68 -20.18
N VAL A 4 19.76 26.34 -18.88
CA VAL A 4 20.71 26.88 -17.91
C VAL A 4 21.27 25.68 -17.17
N GLU A 5 22.28 25.07 -17.78
CA GLU A 5 23.27 24.24 -17.12
C GLU A 5 24.07 25.11 -16.14
N VAL A 6 23.91 24.88 -14.84
CA VAL A 6 24.85 25.40 -13.83
C VAL A 6 25.82 24.27 -13.48
N PHE A 7 26.97 24.34 -14.13
CA PHE A 7 28.16 23.55 -13.86
C PHE A 7 28.58 23.68 -12.38
N ALA A 8 28.46 22.59 -11.63
CA ALA A 8 29.12 22.46 -10.33
C ALA A 8 30.60 22.12 -10.56
N THR A 9 31.49 23.08 -10.30
CA THR A 9 32.93 22.84 -10.24
C THR A 9 33.30 22.20 -8.89
N PRO A 10 34.10 21.12 -8.85
CA PRO A 10 34.52 20.53 -7.58
C PRO A 10 35.65 21.35 -6.97
N SER A 11 35.36 22.05 -5.88
CA SER A 11 36.38 22.65 -5.01
C SER A 11 37.19 21.54 -4.35
N LYS A 12 38.49 21.46 -4.66
CA LYS A 12 39.44 20.61 -3.94
C LYS A 12 39.63 21.17 -2.53
N ALA A 13 38.88 20.64 -1.56
CA ALA A 13 39.15 20.88 -0.15
C ALA A 13 40.30 19.98 0.31
N GLN A 14 41.39 20.62 0.73
CA GLN A 14 42.59 19.99 1.28
C GLN A 14 42.30 19.49 2.72
N ALA A 15 42.60 18.22 2.99
CA ALA A 15 42.36 17.58 4.28
C ALA A 15 43.27 18.16 5.38
N PRO A 16 42.75 18.53 6.57
CA PRO A 16 43.59 18.86 7.71
C PRO A 16 44.21 17.60 8.32
N THR A 17 45.53 17.67 8.51
CA THR A 17 46.37 16.69 9.19
C THR A 17 45.88 16.46 10.63
N GLY A 18 45.83 15.19 11.03
CA GLY A 18 45.11 14.73 12.21
C GLY A 18 45.63 15.27 13.55
N THR A 19 44.66 15.48 14.45
CA THR A 19 44.83 15.29 15.88
C THR A 19 43.69 14.36 16.30
N LEU A 20 44.01 13.09 16.56
CA LEU A 20 43.05 12.12 17.11
C LEU A 20 42.79 12.49 18.57
N VAL A 21 41.93 13.47 18.78
CA VAL A 21 41.27 13.65 20.07
C VAL A 21 40.34 12.45 20.23
N ASN A 22 40.65 11.58 21.18
CA ASN A 22 39.74 10.54 21.67
C ASN A 22 38.49 11.24 22.24
N GLN A 23 37.55 11.61 21.36
CA GLN A 23 36.23 12.07 21.76
C GLN A 23 35.48 10.83 22.22
N ALA A 24 35.39 10.66 23.54
CA ALA A 24 34.38 9.80 24.13
C ALA A 24 33.03 10.26 23.57
N THR A 25 32.38 9.40 22.79
CA THR A 25 31.06 9.69 22.23
C THR A 25 30.13 10.03 23.39
N PRO A 26 29.48 11.21 23.38
CA PRO A 26 28.52 11.56 24.42
C PRO A 26 27.48 10.45 24.51
N ARG A 27 27.26 9.91 25.71
CA ARG A 27 26.17 8.96 25.96
C ARG A 27 24.86 9.71 25.78
N VAL A 28 24.35 9.73 24.55
CA VAL A 28 23.05 10.31 24.23
C VAL A 28 22.02 9.58 25.10
N PRO A 29 21.24 10.32 25.93
CA PRO A 29 20.25 9.69 26.79
C PRO A 29 19.24 8.90 25.96
N LEU A 30 18.81 7.74 26.46
CA LEU A 30 17.95 6.81 25.74
C LEU A 30 16.66 7.47 25.25
N TRP A 31 16.10 8.40 26.04
CA TRP A 31 14.95 9.21 25.68
C TRP A 31 15.18 10.07 24.44
N ARG A 32 16.37 10.67 24.29
CA ARG A 32 16.70 11.50 23.13
C ARG A 32 16.91 10.64 21.87
N ARG A 33 17.45 9.42 22.02
CA ARG A 33 17.50 8.45 20.92
C ARG A 33 16.12 7.95 20.52
N VAL A 34 15.22 7.76 21.49
CA VAL A 34 13.83 7.38 21.24
C VAL A 34 13.09 8.52 20.55
N GLU A 35 13.29 9.76 21.00
CA GLU A 35 12.72 10.97 20.39
C GLU A 35 13.24 11.18 18.97
N GLU A 36 14.55 11.10 18.75
CA GLU A 36 15.15 11.17 17.42
C GLU A 36 14.58 10.10 16.50
N LYS A 37 14.48 8.85 16.98
CA LYS A 37 13.94 7.73 16.20
C LYS A 37 12.44 7.84 15.98
N TRP A 38 11.71 8.40 16.94
CA TRP A 38 10.27 8.69 16.84
C TRP A 38 10.01 9.79 15.80
N ASP A 39 10.80 10.86 15.83
CA ASP A 39 10.75 11.94 14.85
C ASP A 39 11.15 11.44 13.45
N ASP A 40 12.12 10.52 13.37
CA ASP A 40 12.53 9.89 12.11
C ASP A 40 11.43 8.96 11.54
N ILE A 41 10.64 8.33 12.42
CA ILE A 41 9.47 7.50 12.06
C ILE A 41 8.27 8.35 11.64
N GLN A 42 8.18 9.62 12.06
CA GLN A 42 7.08 10.49 11.66
C GLN A 42 7.15 10.81 10.16
N ILE A 43 6.43 10.02 9.37
CA ILE A 43 6.29 10.14 7.92
C ILE A 43 5.83 11.56 7.52
N GLY A 44 5.08 12.25 8.38
CA GLY A 44 4.64 13.64 8.19
C GLY A 44 5.75 14.69 8.20
N ARG A 45 6.93 14.39 8.77
CA ARG A 45 8.13 15.26 8.75
C ARG A 45 9.17 14.83 7.70
N GLN A 46 9.14 13.57 7.28
CA GLN A 46 10.07 13.00 6.28
C GLN A 46 9.71 13.35 4.84
N GLY A 47 8.47 13.78 4.59
CA GLY A 47 8.10 14.44 3.34
C GLY A 47 8.33 15.93 3.47
N SER A 48 9.46 16.47 2.99
CA SER A 48 9.53 17.89 2.64
C SER A 48 8.41 18.17 1.66
N TYR A 49 7.27 18.64 2.14
CA TYR A 49 6.19 19.12 1.29
C TYR A 49 6.80 20.23 0.46
N SER A 50 6.80 20.05 -0.87
CA SER A 50 7.32 21.09 -1.75
C SER A 50 6.52 22.37 -1.48
N VAL A 51 7.20 23.53 -1.44
CA VAL A 51 6.58 24.82 -1.15
C VAL A 51 5.39 25.05 -2.09
N GLU A 52 5.52 24.59 -3.34
CA GLU A 52 4.50 24.64 -4.38
C GLU A 52 3.23 23.84 -4.00
N ARG A 53 3.35 22.71 -3.28
CA ARG A 53 2.18 21.95 -2.79
C ARG A 53 1.47 22.69 -1.65
N LEU A 54 2.22 23.37 -0.78
CA LEU A 54 1.65 24.14 0.31
C LEU A 54 0.96 25.41 -0.22
N GLU A 55 1.61 26.12 -1.14
CA GLU A 55 1.03 27.29 -1.81
C GLU A 55 -0.23 26.94 -2.61
N SER A 56 -0.23 25.82 -3.34
CA SER A 56 -1.43 25.38 -4.07
C SER A 56 -2.58 24.99 -3.15
N LEU A 57 -2.30 24.41 -1.98
CA LEU A 57 -3.31 24.15 -0.95
C LEU A 57 -3.87 25.46 -0.36
N GLU A 58 -3.00 26.41 -0.04
CA GLU A 58 -3.41 27.72 0.47
C GLU A 58 -4.25 28.47 -0.55
N LEU A 59 -3.86 28.44 -1.82
CA LEU A 59 -4.61 29.04 -2.91
C LEU A 59 -5.96 28.36 -3.10
N TYR A 60 -6.01 27.02 -3.03
CA TYR A 60 -7.27 26.27 -3.07
C TYR A 60 -8.20 26.66 -1.91
N TYR A 61 -7.67 26.78 -0.69
CA TYR A 61 -8.43 27.18 0.50
C TYR A 61 -9.00 28.61 0.37
N LYS A 62 -8.20 29.56 -0.13
CA LYS A 62 -8.63 30.96 -0.31
C LYS A 62 -9.64 31.16 -1.45
N THR A 63 -9.57 30.35 -2.49
CA THR A 63 -10.36 30.54 -3.72
C THR A 63 -11.59 29.65 -3.82
N THR A 64 -11.62 28.53 -3.09
CA THR A 64 -12.70 27.54 -3.24
C THR A 64 -13.86 27.78 -2.28
N SER A 65 -15.08 27.81 -2.84
CA SER A 65 -16.31 27.88 -2.05
C SER A 65 -16.47 26.67 -1.10
N LYS A 66 -16.92 26.94 0.13
CA LYS A 66 -17.25 25.90 1.14
C LYS A 66 -18.21 24.84 0.59
N THR A 67 -19.15 25.23 -0.26
CA THR A 67 -20.10 24.29 -0.91
C THR A 67 -19.38 23.28 -1.79
N ARG A 68 -18.35 23.71 -2.55
CA ARG A 68 -17.55 22.80 -3.38
C ARG A 68 -16.78 21.80 -2.52
N VAL A 69 -16.20 22.23 -1.40
CA VAL A 69 -15.50 21.34 -0.47
C VAL A 69 -16.45 20.30 0.11
N ILE A 70 -17.61 20.73 0.62
CA ILE A 70 -18.63 19.82 1.17
C ILE A 70 -19.10 18.82 0.11
N MET A 71 -19.39 19.28 -1.11
CA MET A 71 -19.78 18.40 -2.22
C MET A 71 -18.68 17.38 -2.54
N ILE A 72 -17.41 17.79 -2.59
CA ILE A 72 -16.31 16.84 -2.82
C ILE A 72 -16.25 15.80 -1.70
N CYS A 73 -16.33 16.21 -0.43
CA CYS A 73 -16.32 15.27 0.70
C CYS A 73 -17.50 14.29 0.67
N LEU A 74 -18.69 14.73 0.26
CA LEU A 74 -19.86 13.87 0.15
C LEU A 74 -19.80 12.95 -1.08
N PHE A 75 -19.38 13.45 -2.24
CA PHE A 75 -19.40 12.70 -3.49
C PHE A 75 -18.20 11.78 -3.68
N THR A 76 -17.05 12.06 -3.06
CA THR A 76 -15.84 11.21 -3.16
C THR A 76 -16.08 9.76 -2.68
N PRO A 77 -16.75 9.50 -1.54
CA PRO A 77 -17.01 8.13 -1.10
C PRO A 77 -18.16 7.44 -1.85
N LEU A 78 -19.07 8.18 -2.51
CA LEU A 78 -20.28 7.57 -3.11
C LEU A 78 -19.98 6.48 -4.13
N PRO A 79 -19.04 6.62 -5.08
CA PRO A 79 -18.74 5.54 -6.03
C PRO A 79 -18.31 4.25 -5.33
N ALA A 80 -17.49 4.36 -4.27
CA ALA A 80 -17.04 3.21 -3.49
C ALA A 80 -18.19 2.58 -2.70
N LEU A 81 -19.00 3.39 -2.01
CA LEU A 81 -20.14 2.93 -1.23
C LEU A 81 -21.21 2.29 -2.12
N SER A 82 -21.55 2.92 -3.24
CA SER A 82 -22.50 2.36 -4.21
C SER A 82 -22.01 1.03 -4.75
N THR A 83 -20.72 0.91 -5.08
CA THR A 83 -20.14 -0.36 -5.54
C THR A 83 -20.20 -1.43 -4.46
N ALA A 84 -19.90 -1.08 -3.20
CA ALA A 84 -20.02 -2.01 -2.08
C ALA A 84 -21.46 -2.50 -1.91
N VAL A 85 -22.45 -1.59 -1.92
CA VAL A 85 -23.88 -1.94 -1.82
C VAL A 85 -24.30 -2.85 -2.97
N LEU A 86 -23.92 -2.53 -4.22
CA LEU A 86 -24.24 -3.36 -5.38
C LEU A 86 -23.68 -4.78 -5.26
N LEU A 87 -22.48 -4.93 -4.70
CA LEU A 87 -21.86 -6.23 -4.45
C LEU A 87 -22.52 -7.00 -3.30
N GLU A 88 -23.04 -6.30 -2.28
CA GLU A 88 -23.82 -6.89 -1.18
C GLU A 88 -25.22 -7.34 -1.63
N CYS A 89 -25.78 -6.72 -2.67
CA CYS A 89 -27.07 -7.13 -3.25
C CYS A 89 -27.00 -8.46 -4.00
N LEU A 90 -25.81 -9.02 -4.24
CA LEU A 90 -25.66 -10.32 -4.89
C LEU A 90 -26.08 -11.44 -3.93
N PRO A 91 -27.05 -12.30 -4.31
CA PRO A 91 -27.60 -13.30 -3.42
C PRO A 91 -26.56 -14.37 -3.08
N LEU A 92 -26.36 -14.63 -1.79
CA LEU A 92 -25.51 -15.70 -1.28
C LEU A 92 -26.40 -16.86 -0.77
N GLN A 93 -25.96 -18.09 -1.01
CA GLN A 93 -26.61 -19.27 -0.45
C GLN A 93 -26.04 -19.58 0.94
N PRO A 94 -26.71 -20.42 1.74
CA PRO A 94 -26.16 -20.88 3.01
C PRO A 94 -24.77 -21.52 2.79
N PRO A 95 -23.77 -21.20 3.63
CA PRO A 95 -22.43 -21.78 3.48
C PRO A 95 -22.40 -23.31 3.60
N SER A 96 -23.40 -23.92 4.25
CA SER A 96 -23.58 -25.37 4.35
C SER A 96 -23.77 -26.06 3.00
N GLU A 97 -24.23 -25.34 1.97
CA GLU A 97 -24.39 -25.88 0.61
C GLU A 97 -23.06 -26.01 -0.15
N GLY A 98 -21.97 -25.51 0.45
CA GLY A 98 -20.62 -25.65 -0.08
C GLY A 98 -20.25 -24.64 -1.16
N TRP A 99 -18.99 -24.71 -1.60
CA TRP A 99 -18.40 -23.72 -2.50
C TRP A 99 -18.98 -23.73 -3.91
N ALA A 100 -19.45 -24.88 -4.38
CA ALA A 100 -19.98 -25.05 -5.75
C ALA A 100 -21.40 -24.47 -5.88
N ALA A 101 -22.26 -24.66 -4.87
CA ALA A 101 -23.58 -24.04 -4.82
C ALA A 101 -23.48 -22.51 -4.69
N ASN A 102 -22.44 -22.03 -4.00
CA ASN A 102 -22.14 -20.62 -3.79
C ASN A 102 -21.33 -19.99 -4.94
N TRP A 103 -21.67 -20.24 -6.21
CA TRP A 103 -20.93 -19.66 -7.35
C TRP A 103 -20.97 -18.11 -7.39
N VAL A 104 -22.06 -17.50 -6.93
CA VAL A 104 -22.23 -16.04 -6.84
C VAL A 104 -21.22 -15.41 -5.87
N PHE A 105 -20.87 -16.12 -4.80
CA PHE A 105 -19.82 -15.70 -3.86
C PHE A 105 -18.49 -15.48 -4.60
N TRP A 106 -18.10 -16.40 -5.48
CA TRP A 106 -16.85 -16.29 -6.23
C TRP A 106 -16.85 -15.14 -7.24
N ILE A 107 -18.00 -14.85 -7.86
CA ILE A 107 -18.17 -13.65 -8.71
C ILE A 107 -17.97 -12.39 -7.89
N ARG A 108 -18.58 -12.33 -6.70
CA ARG A 108 -18.42 -11.19 -5.80
C ARG A 108 -16.96 -11.01 -5.39
N VAL A 109 -16.26 -12.07 -5.00
CA VAL A 109 -14.83 -12.04 -4.67
C VAL A 109 -14.00 -11.57 -5.87
N LEU A 110 -14.29 -12.09 -7.07
CA LEU A 110 -13.61 -11.69 -8.31
C LEU A 110 -13.75 -10.18 -8.58
N LEU A 111 -14.96 -9.64 -8.46
CA LEU A 111 -15.24 -8.22 -8.70
C LEU A 111 -14.55 -7.33 -7.68
N VAL A 112 -14.65 -7.66 -6.39
CA VAL A 112 -13.96 -6.93 -5.32
C VAL A 112 -12.46 -6.91 -5.58
N GLN A 113 -11.88 -8.09 -5.83
CA GLN A 113 -10.44 -8.22 -6.03
C GLN A 113 -9.98 -7.47 -7.28
N PHE A 114 -10.71 -7.58 -8.39
CA PHE A 114 -10.42 -6.84 -9.61
C PHE A 114 -10.38 -5.31 -9.38
N ILE A 115 -11.36 -4.76 -8.66
CA ILE A 115 -11.41 -3.32 -8.35
C ILE A 115 -10.20 -2.90 -7.52
N LEU A 116 -9.87 -3.67 -6.47
CA LEU A 116 -8.72 -3.40 -5.61
C LEU A 116 -7.41 -3.46 -6.38
N ASP A 117 -7.21 -4.51 -7.18
CA ASP A 117 -6.02 -4.67 -8.02
C ASP A 117 -5.90 -3.53 -9.04
N PHE A 118 -7.00 -3.10 -9.64
CA PHE A 118 -6.99 -1.99 -10.59
C PHE A 118 -6.60 -0.66 -9.93
N VAL A 119 -7.09 -0.40 -8.72
CA VAL A 119 -6.71 0.78 -7.94
C VAL A 119 -5.23 0.73 -7.58
N VAL A 120 -4.74 -0.40 -7.07
CA VAL A 120 -3.34 -0.61 -6.70
C VAL A 120 -2.41 -0.41 -7.91
N ASN A 121 -2.73 -1.05 -9.04
CA ASN A 121 -2.02 -0.87 -10.30
C ASN A 121 -2.02 0.59 -10.78
N SER A 122 -3.11 1.32 -10.55
CA SER A 122 -3.21 2.74 -10.90
C SER A 122 -2.39 3.64 -9.96
N GLN A 123 -2.05 3.20 -8.74
CA GLN A 123 -1.10 3.92 -7.90
C GLN A 123 0.34 3.76 -8.40
N MET A 124 0.70 2.61 -8.99
CA MET A 124 2.08 2.35 -9.43
C MET A 124 2.62 3.43 -10.39
N ILE A 125 1.79 3.92 -11.33
CA ILE A 125 2.20 4.98 -12.27
C ILE A 125 2.49 6.32 -11.56
N ARG A 126 1.94 6.54 -10.37
CA ARG A 126 2.24 7.72 -9.53
C ARG A 126 3.57 7.59 -8.80
N PHE A 127 4.00 6.35 -8.53
CA PHE A 127 5.29 6.06 -7.90
C PHE A 127 6.44 6.00 -8.90
N ILE A 128 6.16 5.63 -10.15
CA ILE A 128 7.17 5.40 -11.19
C ILE A 128 6.90 6.33 -12.39
N PRO A 129 7.46 7.56 -12.39
CA PRO A 129 7.32 8.47 -13.52
C PRO A 129 7.87 7.87 -14.81
N GLY A 130 7.18 8.07 -15.93
CA GLY A 130 7.61 7.57 -17.25
C GLY A 130 7.30 6.08 -17.51
N LEU A 131 6.71 5.37 -16.54
CA LEU A 131 6.32 3.98 -16.74
C LEU A 131 5.17 3.86 -17.76
N ASN A 132 5.39 3.05 -18.81
CA ASN A 132 4.36 2.74 -19.81
C ASN A 132 3.36 1.67 -19.30
N PHE A 133 2.58 2.03 -18.29
CA PHE A 133 1.51 1.20 -17.74
C PHE A 133 0.12 1.67 -18.20
N THR A 134 -0.19 1.38 -19.46
CA THR A 134 -1.45 1.79 -20.10
C THR A 134 -2.68 1.27 -19.37
N PHE A 135 -3.84 1.86 -19.66
CA PHE A 135 -5.12 1.40 -19.10
C PHE A 135 -5.42 -0.08 -19.41
N GLY A 136 -5.19 -0.52 -20.64
CA GLY A 136 -5.38 -1.92 -21.03
C GLY A 136 -4.45 -2.87 -20.27
N LYS A 137 -3.18 -2.51 -20.12
CA LYS A 137 -2.21 -3.28 -19.32
C LYS A 137 -2.65 -3.43 -17.86
N ARG A 138 -3.19 -2.36 -17.27
CA ARG A 138 -3.74 -2.39 -15.90
C ARG A 138 -4.93 -3.32 -15.77
N ILE A 139 -5.85 -3.32 -16.75
CA ILE A 139 -6.97 -4.27 -16.77
C ILE A 139 -6.44 -5.70 -16.85
N VAL A 140 -5.54 -6.00 -17.79
CA VAL A 140 -4.98 -7.36 -17.96
C VAL A 140 -4.28 -7.83 -16.68
N ALA A 141 -3.45 -6.99 -16.07
CA ALA A 141 -2.80 -7.29 -14.80
C ALA A 141 -3.82 -7.60 -13.69
N SER A 142 -4.84 -6.75 -13.55
CA SER A 142 -5.85 -6.88 -12.50
C SER A 142 -6.72 -8.12 -12.69
N VAL A 143 -7.16 -8.42 -13.92
CA VAL A 143 -7.90 -9.63 -14.25
C VAL A 143 -7.09 -10.89 -13.96
N GLY A 144 -5.80 -10.88 -14.30
CA GLY A 144 -4.91 -12.02 -14.05
C GLY A 144 -4.74 -12.32 -12.56
N VAL A 145 -4.47 -11.28 -11.75
CA VAL A 145 -4.35 -11.42 -10.29
C VAL A 145 -5.67 -11.88 -9.66
N SER A 146 -6.78 -11.22 -10.00
CA SER A 146 -8.08 -11.53 -9.42
C SER A 146 -8.55 -12.94 -9.77
N THR A 147 -8.33 -13.38 -11.01
CA THR A 147 -8.71 -14.73 -11.47
C THR A 147 -7.84 -15.79 -10.81
N ALA A 148 -6.52 -15.57 -10.74
CA ALA A 148 -5.61 -16.49 -10.06
C ALA A 148 -5.95 -16.62 -8.56
N PHE A 149 -6.28 -15.52 -7.90
CA PHE A 149 -6.69 -15.53 -6.50
C PHE A 149 -8.00 -16.29 -6.29
N VAL A 150 -9.02 -16.05 -7.11
CA VAL A 150 -10.30 -16.78 -7.04
C VAL A 150 -10.11 -18.27 -7.29
N ALA A 151 -9.30 -18.65 -8.27
CA ALA A 151 -8.98 -20.06 -8.54
C ALA A 151 -8.32 -20.73 -7.32
N THR A 152 -7.36 -20.05 -6.69
CA THR A 152 -6.72 -20.51 -5.45
C THR A 152 -7.69 -20.58 -4.28
N GLY A 153 -8.63 -19.64 -4.18
CA GLY A 153 -9.71 -19.67 -3.19
C GLY A 153 -10.65 -20.86 -3.38
N ILE A 154 -11.04 -21.17 -4.62
CA ILE A 154 -11.87 -22.33 -4.96
C ILE A 154 -11.14 -23.63 -4.60
N LEU A 155 -9.85 -23.72 -4.91
CA LEU A 155 -9.02 -24.88 -4.55
C LEU A 155 -8.89 -25.02 -3.02
N ALA A 156 -8.71 -23.93 -2.29
CA ALA A 156 -8.70 -23.93 -0.83
C ALA A 156 -10.06 -24.36 -0.27
N ALA A 157 -11.16 -23.89 -0.86
CA ALA A 157 -12.51 -24.25 -0.43
C ALA A 157 -12.86 -25.72 -0.66
N SER A 158 -12.32 -26.32 -1.74
CA SER A 158 -12.52 -27.74 -2.03
C SER A 158 -11.66 -28.66 -1.18
N THR A 159 -10.54 -28.17 -0.63
CA THR A 159 -9.59 -28.96 0.16
C THR A 159 -9.76 -28.79 1.67
N ILE A 160 -9.97 -27.55 2.14
CA ILE A 160 -10.04 -27.17 3.56
C ILE A 160 -11.51 -27.01 4.02
N GLY A 161 -12.43 -26.77 3.08
CA GLY A 161 -13.86 -26.55 3.35
C GLY A 161 -14.31 -25.11 3.07
N PHE A 162 -15.63 -24.93 2.94
CA PHE A 162 -16.27 -23.65 2.64
C PHE A 162 -17.08 -23.14 3.85
N PRO A 163 -16.98 -21.84 4.20
CA PRO A 163 -16.14 -20.81 3.59
C PRO A 163 -14.66 -20.99 3.97
N VAL A 164 -13.75 -20.52 3.10
CA VAL A 164 -12.30 -20.60 3.38
C VAL A 164 -11.98 -19.84 4.66
N PRO A 165 -11.38 -20.49 5.68
CA PRO A 165 -11.03 -19.82 6.92
C PRO A 165 -10.12 -18.63 6.68
N LEU A 166 -10.45 -17.48 7.27
CA LEU A 166 -9.64 -16.26 7.19
C LEU A 166 -9.28 -15.86 5.75
N MET A 167 -10.24 -15.89 4.82
CA MET A 167 -10.03 -15.62 3.39
C MET A 167 -9.20 -14.35 3.10
N MET A 168 -9.39 -13.25 3.85
CA MET A 168 -8.61 -12.02 3.66
C MET A 168 -7.14 -12.20 4.03
N GLN A 169 -6.86 -12.97 5.08
CA GLN A 169 -5.50 -13.29 5.52
C GLN A 169 -4.85 -14.30 4.59
N PHE A 170 -5.65 -15.28 4.16
CA PHE A 170 -5.26 -16.22 3.12
C PHE A 170 -4.78 -15.47 1.87
N ALA A 171 -5.38 -14.33 1.55
CA ALA A 171 -5.02 -13.49 0.41
C ALA A 171 -3.63 -12.80 0.52
N VAL A 172 -3.10 -12.63 1.74
CA VAL A 172 -1.85 -11.88 2.00
C VAL A 172 -0.63 -12.51 1.30
N ILE A 173 -0.64 -13.83 1.12
CA ILE A 173 0.46 -14.58 0.49
C ILE A 173 0.30 -14.71 -1.04
N PRO A 174 -0.82 -15.21 -1.59
CA PRO A 174 -0.97 -15.43 -3.02
C PRO A 174 -1.06 -14.13 -3.82
N ILE A 175 -1.74 -13.09 -3.31
CA ILE A 175 -1.92 -11.84 -4.08
C ILE A 175 -0.58 -11.20 -4.45
N PRO A 176 0.38 -10.99 -3.52
CA PRO A 176 1.65 -10.37 -3.89
C PRO A 176 2.47 -11.20 -4.89
N ILE A 177 2.41 -12.53 -4.78
CA ILE A 177 3.07 -13.43 -5.72
C ILE A 177 2.47 -13.25 -7.12
N TYR A 178 1.14 -13.31 -7.24
CA TYR A 178 0.46 -13.10 -8.53
C TYR A 178 0.65 -11.69 -9.05
N ALA A 179 0.66 -10.67 -8.19
CA ALA A 179 0.90 -9.28 -8.58
C ALA A 179 2.30 -9.10 -9.19
N LEU A 180 3.34 -9.69 -8.59
CA LEU A 180 4.69 -9.65 -9.16
C LEU A 180 4.77 -10.40 -10.49
N ILE A 181 4.17 -11.59 -10.57
CA ILE A 181 4.14 -12.39 -11.81
C ILE A 181 3.41 -11.63 -12.91
N MET A 182 2.22 -11.09 -12.64
CA MET A 182 1.46 -10.33 -13.63
C MET A 182 2.14 -9.03 -14.02
N THR A 183 2.81 -8.35 -13.09
CA THR A 183 3.63 -7.17 -13.39
C THR A 183 4.77 -7.53 -14.34
N LEU A 184 5.48 -8.64 -14.08
CA LEU A 184 6.53 -9.16 -14.95
C LEU A 184 5.99 -9.52 -16.34
N LEU A 185 4.83 -10.19 -16.42
CA LEU A 185 4.22 -10.60 -17.69
C LEU A 185 3.74 -9.39 -18.52
N VAL A 186 3.21 -8.35 -17.87
CA VAL A 186 2.59 -7.21 -18.55
C VAL A 186 3.57 -6.08 -18.87
N LEU A 187 4.57 -5.87 -18.01
CA LEU A 187 5.55 -4.78 -18.14
C LEU A 187 6.95 -5.27 -18.50
N GLY A 188 7.19 -6.58 -18.48
CA GLY A 188 8.48 -7.18 -18.84
C GLY A 188 9.48 -7.18 -17.69
N THR A 189 10.71 -7.62 -18.02
CA THR A 189 11.82 -7.75 -17.07
C THR A 189 12.46 -6.42 -16.69
N ASP A 190 12.20 -5.35 -17.44
CA ASP A 190 12.87 -4.06 -17.27
C ASP A 190 12.64 -3.47 -15.87
N LEU A 191 11.50 -3.72 -15.21
CA LEU A 191 11.29 -3.26 -13.83
C LEU A 191 12.11 -4.01 -12.79
N PHE A 192 12.55 -5.22 -13.12
CA PHE A 192 13.26 -6.14 -12.23
C PHE A 192 14.77 -6.14 -12.49
N ALA A 193 15.22 -5.67 -13.65
CA ALA A 193 16.62 -5.51 -13.99
C ALA A 193 17.30 -4.52 -13.03
N LYS A 194 18.51 -4.87 -12.58
CA LYS A 194 19.28 -4.04 -11.63
C LYS A 194 19.67 -2.68 -12.24
N ASP A 195 19.95 -2.66 -13.53
CA ASP A 195 20.42 -1.46 -14.25
C ASP A 195 19.26 -0.59 -14.78
N SER A 196 18.03 -0.89 -14.39
CA SER A 196 16.85 -0.20 -14.88
C SER A 196 16.67 1.17 -14.22
N PRO A 197 16.34 2.22 -14.99
CA PRO A 197 16.03 3.54 -14.43
C PRO A 197 14.78 3.54 -13.54
N PHE A 198 13.94 2.49 -13.63
CA PHE A 198 12.72 2.36 -12.85
C PHE A 198 12.91 1.58 -11.55
N LYS A 199 14.06 0.92 -11.34
CA LYS A 199 14.25 -0.06 -10.26
C LYS A 199 14.03 0.53 -8.87
N ASP A 200 14.62 1.68 -8.57
CA ASP A 200 14.50 2.31 -7.26
C ASP A 200 13.05 2.73 -6.95
N HIS A 201 12.37 3.28 -7.96
CA HIS A 201 10.96 3.67 -7.85
C HIS A 201 10.06 2.43 -7.66
N PHE A 202 10.35 1.35 -8.38
CA PHE A 202 9.64 0.09 -8.27
C PHE A 202 9.86 -0.60 -6.93
N ASP A 203 11.08 -0.60 -6.40
CA ASP A 203 11.39 -1.12 -5.06
C ASP A 203 10.68 -0.34 -3.96
N ARG A 204 10.63 0.99 -4.09
CA ARG A 204 9.87 1.85 -3.18
C ARG A 204 8.37 1.52 -3.22
N TYR A 205 7.81 1.35 -4.42
CA TYR A 205 6.42 0.93 -4.60
C TYR A 205 6.17 -0.46 -3.98
N ASN A 206 7.03 -1.44 -4.24
CA ASN A 206 6.91 -2.77 -3.68
C ASN A 206 6.99 -2.74 -2.15
N ARG A 207 7.91 -1.97 -1.56
CA ARG A 207 7.98 -1.80 -0.10
C ARG A 207 6.68 -1.23 0.47
N PHE A 208 6.10 -0.23 -0.18
CA PHE A 208 4.79 0.31 0.19
C PHE A 208 3.69 -0.76 0.09
N PHE A 209 3.64 -1.49 -1.02
CA PHE A 209 2.65 -2.54 -1.27
C PHE A 209 2.77 -3.69 -0.27
N PHE A 210 3.98 -4.20 0.00
CA PHE A 210 4.22 -5.24 0.99
C PHE A 210 3.90 -4.77 2.42
N ALA A 211 4.18 -3.51 2.75
CA ALA A 211 3.79 -2.95 4.04
C ALA A 211 2.26 -2.91 4.20
N PHE A 212 1.53 -2.49 3.15
CA PHE A 212 0.06 -2.51 3.12
C PHE A 212 -0.50 -3.93 3.28
N MET A 213 0.08 -4.91 2.59
CA MET A 213 -0.32 -6.32 2.70
C MET A 213 -0.02 -6.91 4.08
N THR A 214 1.13 -6.54 4.67
CA THR A 214 1.49 -6.94 6.03
C THR A 214 0.51 -6.37 7.05
N MET A 215 0.11 -5.10 6.91
CA MET A 215 -0.89 -4.47 7.77
C MET A 215 -2.21 -5.25 7.78
N SER A 216 -2.64 -5.75 6.62
CA SER A 216 -3.84 -6.59 6.48
C SER A 216 -3.69 -7.95 7.18
N GLY A 217 -2.50 -8.53 7.14
CA GLY A 217 -2.19 -9.83 7.76
C GLY A 217 -1.98 -9.79 9.27
N VAL A 218 -1.66 -8.64 9.84
CA VAL A 218 -1.35 -8.50 11.27
C VAL A 218 -2.62 -8.40 12.14
N PHE A 219 -3.74 -7.93 11.59
CA PHE A 219 -5.00 -7.75 12.32
C PHE A 219 -5.52 -9.00 13.09
N PRO A 220 -5.54 -10.22 12.53
CA PRO A 220 -5.95 -11.42 13.26
C PRO A 220 -5.02 -11.77 14.41
N ILE A 221 -3.72 -11.47 14.31
CA ILE A 221 -2.77 -11.70 15.39
C ILE A 221 -3.16 -10.82 16.58
N TYR A 222 -3.52 -9.56 16.33
CA TYR A 222 -4.08 -8.68 17.36
C TYR A 222 -5.39 -9.17 17.92
N LYS A 223 -6.28 -9.74 17.09
CA LYS A 223 -7.53 -10.34 17.56
C LYS A 223 -7.26 -11.50 18.53
N VAL A 224 -6.39 -12.44 18.16
CA VAL A 224 -6.00 -13.56 19.02
C VAL A 224 -5.34 -13.06 20.31
N LEU A 225 -4.46 -12.05 20.21
CA LEU A 225 -3.81 -11.45 21.37
C LEU A 225 -4.83 -10.77 22.30
N TYR A 226 -5.81 -10.04 21.76
CA TYR A 226 -6.87 -9.38 22.51
C TYR A 226 -7.73 -10.39 23.28
N GLU A 227 -8.05 -11.51 22.66
CA GLU A 227 -8.83 -12.61 23.28
C GLU A 227 -8.00 -13.38 24.33
N ALA A 228 -6.68 -13.48 24.15
CA ALA A 228 -5.79 -14.19 25.07
C ALA A 228 -5.41 -13.39 26.33
N VAL A 229 -5.65 -12.08 26.34
CA VAL A 229 -5.20 -11.16 27.38
C VAL A 229 -6.35 -10.83 28.36
N PRO A 230 -6.11 -10.75 29.68
CA PRO A 230 -7.15 -10.37 30.64
C PRO A 230 -7.76 -9.00 30.33
N VAL A 231 -9.04 -8.81 30.65
CA VAL A 231 -9.83 -7.59 30.34
C VAL A 231 -9.10 -6.29 30.75
N ALA A 232 -8.37 -6.31 31.86
CA ALA A 232 -7.60 -5.16 32.35
C ALA A 232 -6.51 -4.66 31.37
N TYR A 233 -5.99 -5.53 30.51
CA TYR A 233 -4.90 -5.24 29.57
C TYR A 233 -5.36 -5.16 28.10
N GLN A 234 -6.63 -5.44 27.82
CA GLN A 234 -7.20 -5.34 26.47
C GLN A 234 -7.06 -3.93 25.87
N ILE A 235 -7.12 -2.88 26.70
CA ILE A 235 -6.96 -1.50 26.25
C ILE A 235 -5.55 -1.22 25.73
N ILE A 236 -4.53 -1.89 26.28
CA ILE A 236 -3.14 -1.77 25.83
C ILE A 236 -2.99 -2.41 24.46
N VAL A 237 -3.61 -3.58 24.24
CA VAL A 237 -3.60 -4.27 22.93
C VAL A 237 -4.26 -3.40 21.84
N VAL A 238 -5.38 -2.72 22.16
CA VAL A 238 -6.03 -1.79 21.22
C VAL A 238 -5.15 -0.57 20.92
N THR A 239 -4.44 -0.05 21.93
CA THR A 239 -3.57 1.12 21.77
C THR A 239 -2.32 0.83 20.92
N ILE A 240 -1.87 -0.43 20.92
CA ILE A 240 -0.70 -0.88 20.13
C ILE A 240 -1.07 -1.21 18.68
N LEU A 241 -2.37 -1.31 18.35
CA LEU A 241 -2.82 -1.59 16.99
C LEU A 241 -2.21 -0.55 16.03
N PRO A 242 -1.47 -0.98 14.98
CA PRO A 242 -0.94 -0.05 14.01
C PRO A 242 -2.11 0.62 13.28
N ILE A 243 -2.24 1.94 13.47
CA ILE A 243 -3.08 2.82 12.63
C ILE A 243 -2.35 3.08 11.32
#